data_AF-V4ULP2-F1
#
_entry.id   AF-V4ULP2-F1
#
_cell.length_a   1.000
_cell.length_b   1.000
_cell.length_c   1.000
_cell.angle_alpha   90.00
_cell.angle_beta   90.00
_cell.angle_gamma   90.00
#
_symmetry.space_group_name_H-M   'P 1'
#
loop_
_entity.id
_entity.type
_entity.pdbx_description
1 polymer ?
#
loop_
_entity_poly.entity_id
_entity_poly.type
_entity_poly.pdbx_seq_one_letter_code
_entity_poly.pdbx_strand_id
1 'polypeptide(L)'
;MLKLGIGDPVKSLWFLLDTVAGLTWTQCQPCKSCYEQNDPIYNSRSFKSYKKLPCYDASCKSPFHCFEGDCFYGITYGDVYETKEVDSLDTSTLLPPDEPSPVSVQNIRFGCSFESKDFVSIQKKIIAGIMGLNWDSTSFMVQLGRLVPDRFSSVWSSETKCMTRSNQLQTMPFVKHPNSYAYGLNLLDISIAGKSLNLPPNSFTIKLNGQRGCINDCGSVLTVIECEHSHLGKGRRYWEHGINIILSSFMILIHFELYFAPENCA
;
A
#
# COMPACT_ATOMS: atom_id res chain seq x y z
N MET A 1 -3.01 -9.96 2.37
CA MET A 1 -3.97 -10.06 1.25
C MET A 1 -5.38 -10.00 1.81
N LEU A 2 -6.33 -9.51 1.02
CA LEU A 2 -7.76 -9.46 1.35
C LEU A 2 -8.59 -9.83 0.12
N LYS A 3 -9.72 -10.53 0.31
CA LYS A 3 -10.66 -10.85 -0.76
C LYS A 3 -11.74 -9.78 -0.84
N LEU A 4 -11.94 -9.20 -2.01
CA LEU A 4 -13.00 -8.22 -2.29
C LEU A 4 -13.99 -8.77 -3.30
N GLY A 5 -15.28 -8.50 -3.08
CA GLY A 5 -16.29 -8.67 -4.13
C GLY A 5 -16.43 -7.40 -4.96
N ILE A 6 -16.35 -7.48 -6.28
CA ILE A 6 -16.46 -6.32 -7.19
C ILE A 6 -17.54 -6.57 -8.25
N GLY A 7 -18.38 -5.56 -8.48
CA GLY A 7 -19.36 -5.52 -9.57
C GLY A 7 -20.72 -6.14 -9.22
N ASP A 8 -21.63 -6.13 -10.20
CA ASP A 8 -22.95 -6.76 -10.13
C ASP A 8 -23.26 -7.50 -11.45
N PRO A 9 -23.19 -8.84 -11.50
CA PRO A 9 -23.04 -9.77 -10.36
C PRO A 9 -21.64 -9.81 -9.77
N VAL A 10 -21.55 -9.95 -8.44
CA VAL A 10 -20.29 -9.87 -7.68
C VAL A 10 -19.25 -10.89 -8.14
N LYS A 11 -18.02 -10.43 -8.33
CA LYS A 11 -16.82 -11.25 -8.54
C LYS A 11 -15.86 -11.10 -7.38
N SER A 12 -15.55 -12.21 -6.72
CA SER A 12 -14.60 -12.20 -5.60
C SER A 12 -13.17 -12.37 -6.10
N LEU A 13 -12.29 -11.43 -5.76
CA LEU A 13 -10.90 -11.37 -6.19
C LEU A 13 -9.98 -11.14 -5.00
N TRP A 14 -8.80 -11.77 -5.01
CA TRP A 14 -7.77 -11.58 -3.99
C TRP A 14 -6.84 -10.41 -4.32
N PHE A 15 -6.67 -9.51 -3.37
CA PHE A 15 -5.78 -8.35 -3.49
C PHE A 15 -4.58 -8.46 -2.56
N LEU A 16 -3.41 -8.09 -3.06
CA LEU A 16 -2.27 -7.76 -2.20
C LEU A 16 -2.58 -6.44 -1.49
N LEU A 17 -2.33 -6.39 -0.19
CA LEU A 17 -2.45 -5.14 0.57
C LEU A 17 -1.13 -4.40 0.45
N ASP A 18 -1.18 -3.10 0.19
CA ASP A 18 0.02 -2.28 0.03
C ASP A 18 -0.20 -0.90 0.66
N THR A 19 0.56 -0.61 1.71
CA THR A 19 0.49 0.64 2.48
C THR A 19 1.25 1.80 1.85
N VAL A 20 2.02 1.57 0.80
CA VAL A 20 2.69 2.62 0.03
C VAL A 20 1.99 2.88 -1.30
N ALA A 21 1.18 1.95 -1.80
CA ALA A 21 0.33 2.14 -2.98
C ALA A 21 -0.87 3.06 -2.70
N GLY A 22 -1.15 3.94 -3.67
CA GLY A 22 -2.34 4.78 -3.69
C GLY A 22 -3.49 4.09 -4.38
N LEU A 23 -3.43 3.97 -5.71
CA LEU A 23 -4.50 3.37 -6.49
C LEU A 23 -4.70 1.88 -6.14
N THR A 24 -5.95 1.49 -5.88
CA THR A 24 -6.37 0.09 -5.92
C THR A 24 -6.66 -0.31 -7.36
N TRP A 25 -6.13 -1.44 -7.83
CA TRP A 25 -6.33 -1.90 -9.21
C TRP A 25 -6.39 -3.42 -9.34
N THR A 26 -6.99 -3.91 -10.42
CA THR A 26 -7.04 -5.34 -10.79
C THR A 26 -6.84 -5.56 -12.29
N GLN A 27 -6.44 -6.76 -12.71
CA GLN A 27 -6.31 -7.11 -14.13
C GLN A 27 -7.69 -7.14 -14.81
N CYS A 28 -7.81 -6.50 -15.98
CA CYS A 28 -9.08 -6.38 -16.72
C CYS A 28 -9.04 -6.96 -18.14
N GLN A 29 -10.21 -7.39 -18.63
CA GLN A 29 -10.39 -7.91 -19.99
C GLN A 29 -10.80 -6.80 -20.99
N PRO A 30 -10.28 -6.82 -22.24
CA PRO A 30 -9.33 -7.80 -22.78
C PRO A 30 -7.92 -7.55 -22.25
N CYS A 31 -7.31 -8.57 -21.64
CA CYS A 31 -5.94 -8.43 -21.21
C CYS A 31 -5.01 -8.59 -22.41
N LYS A 32 -4.21 -7.55 -22.68
CA LYS A 32 -3.18 -7.58 -23.72
C LYS A 32 -1.93 -8.28 -23.24
N SER A 33 -1.51 -8.01 -21.99
CA SER A 33 -0.38 -8.71 -21.39
C SER A 33 -0.43 -8.68 -19.86
N CYS A 34 -0.77 -9.82 -19.27
CA CYS A 34 -1.02 -9.97 -17.85
C CYS A 34 -0.15 -11.09 -17.29
N TYR A 35 0.20 -10.97 -16.02
CA TYR A 35 0.68 -12.12 -15.27
C TYR A 35 -0.47 -13.11 -15.03
N GLU A 36 -0.12 -14.38 -14.85
CA GLU A 36 -1.12 -15.43 -14.59
C GLU A 36 -1.81 -15.22 -13.24
N GLN A 37 -3.14 -15.35 -13.22
CA GLN A 37 -3.95 -15.42 -12.00
C GLN A 37 -4.93 -16.61 -12.06
N ASN A 38 -5.31 -17.15 -10.90
CA ASN A 38 -6.19 -18.30 -10.75
C ASN A 38 -7.65 -17.92 -10.96
N ASP A 39 -8.08 -16.81 -10.35
CA ASP A 39 -9.41 -16.27 -10.55
C ASP A 39 -9.54 -15.68 -11.96
N PRO A 40 -10.72 -15.72 -12.61
CA PRO A 40 -10.91 -15.08 -13.90
C PRO A 40 -10.55 -13.59 -13.86
N ILE A 41 -9.86 -13.12 -14.89
CA ILE A 41 -9.55 -11.68 -15.08
C ILE A 41 -10.87 -10.89 -15.12
N TYR A 42 -10.91 -9.74 -14.43
CA TYR A 42 -12.12 -8.93 -14.30
C TYR A 42 -12.61 -8.45 -15.66
N ASN A 43 -13.86 -8.76 -16.03
CA ASN A 43 -14.43 -8.26 -17.28
C ASN A 43 -15.20 -6.96 -17.03
N SER A 44 -14.48 -5.83 -17.08
CA SER A 44 -15.09 -4.51 -16.90
C SER A 44 -16.27 -4.22 -17.83
N ARG A 45 -16.27 -4.77 -19.05
CA ARG A 45 -17.36 -4.57 -20.02
C ARG A 45 -18.62 -5.36 -19.70
N SER A 46 -18.54 -6.38 -18.85
CA SER A 46 -19.69 -7.21 -18.49
C SER A 46 -20.61 -6.56 -17.46
N PHE A 47 -20.15 -5.48 -16.82
CA PHE A 47 -20.87 -4.80 -15.74
C PHE A 47 -21.48 -3.49 -16.22
N LYS A 48 -22.77 -3.30 -15.95
CA LYS A 48 -23.48 -2.04 -16.27
C LYS A 48 -23.00 -0.86 -15.42
N SER A 49 -22.47 -1.19 -14.24
CA SER A 49 -21.96 -0.29 -13.22
C SER A 49 -20.60 0.32 -13.57
N TYR A 50 -19.83 -0.35 -14.43
CA TYR A 50 -18.50 0.08 -14.85
C TYR A 50 -18.57 1.32 -15.74
N LYS A 51 -17.81 2.34 -15.37
CA LYS A 51 -17.61 3.54 -16.19
C LYS A 51 -16.15 3.93 -16.20
N LYS A 52 -15.64 4.24 -17.39
CA LYS A 52 -14.35 4.89 -17.53
C LYS A 52 -14.41 6.30 -16.95
N LEU A 53 -13.33 6.73 -16.31
CA LEU A 53 -13.22 8.10 -15.83
C LEU A 53 -12.89 9.04 -17.00
N PRO A 54 -13.68 10.09 -17.26
CA PRO A 54 -13.39 11.02 -18.34
C PRO A 54 -12.27 12.00 -17.94
N CYS A 55 -11.56 12.55 -18.94
CA CYS A 55 -10.46 13.50 -18.70
C CYS A 55 -10.84 14.77 -17.93
N TYR A 56 -12.09 15.20 -18.00
CA TYR A 56 -12.55 16.40 -17.29
C TYR A 56 -12.86 16.14 -15.81
N ASP A 57 -12.78 14.89 -15.34
CA ASP A 57 -12.92 14.60 -13.91
C ASP A 57 -11.77 15.25 -13.14
N ALA A 58 -12.10 15.89 -12.01
CA ALA A 58 -11.15 16.59 -11.18
C ALA A 58 -10.04 15.69 -10.61
N SER A 59 -10.26 14.37 -10.54
CA SER A 59 -9.25 13.39 -10.12
C SER A 59 -8.35 12.91 -11.25
N CYS A 60 -8.63 13.24 -12.52
CA CYS A 60 -7.74 12.90 -13.63
C CYS A 60 -6.54 13.85 -13.70
N LYS A 61 -5.65 13.73 -12.71
CA LYS A 61 -4.44 14.54 -12.54
C LYS A 61 -3.28 13.64 -12.18
N SER A 62 -2.05 14.12 -12.34
CA SER A 62 -0.84 13.35 -12.02
C SER A 62 -0.98 12.56 -10.69
N PRO A 63 -0.68 11.24 -10.68
CA PRO A 63 -0.01 10.47 -11.73
C PRO A 63 -0.89 10.04 -12.91
N PHE A 64 -2.18 10.36 -12.89
CA PHE A 64 -3.08 10.10 -14.02
C PHE A 64 -2.87 11.11 -15.16
N HIS A 65 -3.20 10.70 -16.38
CA HIS A 65 -3.12 11.52 -17.58
C HIS A 65 -4.31 11.28 -18.51
N CYS A 66 -4.66 12.28 -19.30
CA CYS A 66 -5.73 12.20 -20.28
C CYS A 66 -5.20 11.63 -21.61
N PHE A 67 -5.92 10.66 -22.18
CA PHE A 67 -5.69 10.18 -23.53
C PHE A 67 -7.03 9.84 -24.20
N GLU A 68 -7.26 10.30 -25.44
CA GLU A 68 -8.50 10.03 -26.19
C GLU A 68 -9.83 10.27 -25.43
N GLY A 69 -9.86 11.19 -24.46
CA GLY A 69 -11.05 11.53 -23.66
C GLY A 69 -11.25 10.71 -22.39
N ASP A 70 -10.47 9.65 -22.19
CA ASP A 70 -10.44 8.81 -21.00
C ASP A 70 -9.23 9.11 -20.11
N CYS A 71 -9.36 8.80 -18.82
CA CYS A 71 -8.29 8.96 -17.84
C CYS A 71 -7.48 7.68 -17.66
N PHE A 72 -6.17 7.82 -17.75
CA PHE A 72 -5.21 6.71 -17.72
C PHE A 72 -4.21 6.88 -16.58
N TYR A 73 -3.69 5.76 -16.09
CA TYR A 73 -2.58 5.72 -15.16
C TYR A 73 -1.49 4.80 -15.69
N GLY A 74 -0.25 5.14 -15.34
CA GLY A 74 0.89 4.25 -15.41
C GLY A 74 1.50 4.16 -14.02
N ILE A 75 1.58 2.97 -13.44
CA ILE A 75 2.23 2.77 -12.14
C ILE A 75 3.38 1.78 -12.33
N THR A 76 4.54 2.18 -11.84
CA THR A 76 5.71 1.31 -11.77
C THR A 76 5.93 0.85 -10.34
N TYR A 77 6.02 -0.46 -10.11
CA TYR A 77 6.39 -1.04 -8.82
C TYR A 77 7.82 -1.59 -8.90
N GLY A 78 8.72 -1.06 -8.06
CA GLY A 78 10.14 -1.41 -8.08
C GLY A 78 10.81 -1.15 -9.45
N ASP A 79 11.85 -1.91 -9.76
CA ASP A 79 12.65 -1.73 -10.98
C ASP A 79 12.08 -2.44 -12.23
N VAL A 80 10.97 -3.17 -12.11
CA VAL A 80 10.57 -4.18 -13.13
C VAL A 80 9.09 -4.12 -13.53
N TYR A 81 8.18 -3.70 -12.64
CA TYR A 81 6.74 -3.86 -12.93
C TYR A 81 6.14 -2.56 -13.44
N GLU A 82 5.55 -2.59 -14.62
CA GLU A 82 4.75 -1.48 -15.14
C GLU A 82 3.31 -1.96 -15.33
N THR A 83 2.36 -1.23 -14.76
CA THR A 83 0.93 -1.42 -15.01
C THR A 83 0.39 -0.25 -15.81
N LYS A 84 -0.36 -0.56 -16.86
CA LYS A 84 -0.89 0.41 -17.81
C LYS A 84 -2.41 0.25 -17.97
N GLU A 85 -3.08 1.37 -17.70
CA GLU A 85 -4.31 1.88 -18.31
C GLU A 85 -5.73 1.55 -17.77
N VAL A 86 -6.43 2.66 -17.45
CA VAL A 86 -7.85 2.96 -17.17
C VAL A 86 -8.22 3.02 -15.69
N ASP A 87 -8.34 4.24 -15.15
CA ASP A 87 -9.08 4.44 -13.90
C ASP A 87 -10.57 4.23 -14.17
N SER A 88 -11.19 3.39 -13.34
CA SER A 88 -12.60 3.06 -13.46
C SER A 88 -13.37 3.41 -12.20
N LEU A 89 -14.55 3.98 -12.43
CA LEU A 89 -15.58 4.04 -11.42
C LEU A 89 -16.39 2.77 -11.56
N ASP A 90 -16.39 1.91 -10.55
CA ASP A 90 -17.38 0.85 -10.46
C ASP A 90 -18.18 0.97 -9.17
N THR A 91 -19.39 0.45 -9.24
CA THR A 91 -20.45 0.66 -8.27
C THR A 91 -20.82 -0.69 -7.68
N SER A 92 -20.50 -0.86 -6.39
CA SER A 92 -20.70 -2.02 -5.50
C SER A 92 -19.44 -2.86 -5.28
N THR A 93 -18.75 -2.56 -4.18
CA THR A 93 -17.71 -3.39 -3.57
C THR A 93 -18.30 -4.07 -2.34
N LEU A 94 -18.24 -5.40 -2.28
CA LEU A 94 -18.60 -6.18 -1.09
C LEU A 94 -17.38 -6.43 -0.20
N LEU A 95 -17.54 -6.10 1.09
CA LEU A 95 -16.52 -6.19 2.13
C LEU A 95 -17.03 -6.99 3.33
N PRO A 96 -16.38 -8.11 3.70
CA PRO A 96 -15.81 -9.16 2.83
C PRO A 96 -16.93 -9.99 2.19
N PRO A 97 -16.76 -10.51 0.96
CA PRO A 97 -17.86 -11.13 0.19
C PRO A 97 -18.32 -12.49 0.74
N ASP A 98 -17.47 -13.18 1.50
CA ASP A 98 -17.74 -14.53 2.02
C ASP A 98 -18.28 -14.51 3.46
N GLU A 99 -18.44 -13.33 4.08
CA GLU A 99 -18.96 -13.20 5.45
C GLU A 99 -20.50 -13.26 5.49
N PRO A 100 -21.12 -13.66 6.63
CA PRO A 100 -22.58 -13.77 6.76
C PRO A 100 -23.35 -12.45 6.54
N SER A 101 -22.67 -11.32 6.67
CA SER A 101 -23.25 -9.98 6.52
C SER A 101 -22.29 -9.07 5.77
N PRO A 102 -22.15 -9.25 4.44
CA PRO A 102 -21.23 -8.46 3.63
C PRO A 102 -21.71 -7.01 3.56
N VAL A 103 -20.79 -6.06 3.70
CA VAL A 103 -21.08 -4.63 3.54
C VAL A 103 -20.90 -4.27 2.07
N SER A 104 -21.96 -3.76 1.44
CA SER A 104 -21.88 -3.18 0.09
C SER A 104 -21.56 -1.69 0.16
N VAL A 105 -20.51 -1.29 -0.54
CA VAL A 105 -20.09 0.11 -0.68
C VAL A 105 -20.13 0.47 -2.15
N GLN A 106 -20.85 1.54 -2.49
CA GLN A 106 -20.95 2.02 -3.86
C GLN A 106 -19.95 3.14 -4.14
N ASN A 107 -19.63 3.36 -5.42
CA ASN A 107 -18.78 4.45 -5.89
C ASN A 107 -17.32 4.37 -5.39
N ILE A 108 -16.78 3.17 -5.22
CA ILE A 108 -15.34 2.97 -5.03
C ILE A 108 -14.68 2.99 -6.41
N ARG A 109 -13.64 3.82 -6.54
CA ARG A 109 -12.82 3.91 -7.74
C ARG A 109 -11.69 2.91 -7.66
N PHE A 110 -11.42 2.24 -8.77
CA PHE A 110 -10.28 1.35 -8.93
C PHE A 110 -9.73 1.38 -10.36
N GLY A 111 -8.45 1.07 -10.50
CA GLY A 111 -7.81 0.88 -11.78
C GLY A 111 -8.14 -0.46 -12.40
N CYS A 112 -8.52 -0.45 -13.67
CA CYS A 112 -8.42 -1.61 -14.53
C CYS A 112 -7.01 -1.64 -15.12
N SER A 113 -6.34 -2.79 -15.12
CA SER A 113 -5.04 -2.97 -15.78
C SER A 113 -5.18 -3.94 -16.93
N PHE A 114 -5.02 -3.48 -18.17
CA PHE A 114 -5.01 -4.35 -19.36
C PHE A 114 -3.61 -4.85 -19.70
N GLU A 115 -2.59 -4.23 -19.12
CA GLU A 115 -1.18 -4.56 -19.23
C GLU A 115 -0.52 -4.50 -17.85
N SER A 116 -0.20 -5.66 -17.30
CA SER A 116 0.43 -5.86 -15.98
C SER A 116 1.41 -7.01 -16.09
N LYS A 117 2.61 -6.74 -16.62
CA LYS A 117 3.64 -7.75 -16.81
C LYS A 117 4.49 -7.94 -15.55
N ASP A 118 5.18 -9.06 -15.53
CA ASP A 118 6.30 -9.37 -14.65
C ASP A 118 6.01 -9.41 -13.14
N PHE A 119 4.79 -9.17 -12.66
CA PHE A 119 4.45 -9.16 -11.23
C PHE A 119 5.04 -10.34 -10.44
N VAL A 120 6.06 -10.05 -9.63
CA VAL A 120 6.67 -11.04 -8.73
C VAL A 120 6.03 -10.93 -7.36
N SER A 121 5.29 -11.96 -6.99
CA SER A 121 4.88 -12.19 -5.61
C SER A 121 5.24 -13.61 -5.19
N ILE A 122 5.47 -13.80 -3.88
CA ILE A 122 5.61 -15.14 -3.29
C ILE A 122 4.36 -15.98 -3.56
N GLN A 123 3.19 -15.34 -3.64
CA GLN A 123 1.90 -15.99 -3.87
C GLN A 123 1.50 -15.89 -5.34
N LYS A 124 2.35 -16.45 -6.20
CA LYS A 124 2.12 -16.49 -7.65
C LYS A 124 0.71 -17.01 -7.94
N LYS A 125 0.03 -16.35 -8.88
CA LYS A 125 -1.32 -16.65 -9.38
C LYS A 125 -2.51 -16.37 -8.46
N ILE A 126 -2.35 -16.14 -7.16
CA ILE A 126 -3.53 -15.87 -6.32
C ILE A 126 -3.98 -14.41 -6.45
N ILE A 127 -3.03 -13.49 -6.57
CA ILE A 127 -3.27 -12.05 -6.49
C ILE A 127 -3.83 -11.53 -7.83
N ALA A 128 -5.04 -10.99 -7.83
CA ALA A 128 -5.68 -10.36 -8.98
C ALA A 128 -5.31 -8.87 -9.15
N GLY A 129 -4.63 -8.28 -8.16
CA GLY A 129 -4.17 -6.90 -8.19
C GLY A 129 -3.75 -6.38 -6.81
N ILE A 130 -3.56 -5.06 -6.70
CA ILE A 130 -3.11 -4.39 -5.47
C ILE A 130 -4.22 -3.52 -4.91
N MET A 131 -4.41 -3.58 -3.60
CA MET A 131 -5.23 -2.67 -2.83
C MET A 131 -4.33 -1.63 -2.17
N GLY A 132 -4.42 -0.40 -2.67
CA GLY A 132 -3.67 0.72 -2.13
C GLY A 132 -4.31 1.25 -0.85
N LEU A 133 -3.49 1.38 0.19
CA LEU A 133 -3.91 1.77 1.53
C LEU A 133 -3.27 3.07 2.00
N ASN A 134 -2.46 3.74 1.18
CA ASN A 134 -1.72 4.94 1.56
C ASN A 134 -2.63 6.18 1.77
N TRP A 135 -2.05 7.34 2.05
CA TRP A 135 -2.80 8.59 2.29
C TRP A 135 -3.36 9.28 1.02
N ASP A 136 -3.15 8.71 -0.16
CA ASP A 136 -3.63 9.29 -1.43
C ASP A 136 -5.15 9.21 -1.53
N SER A 137 -5.75 10.21 -2.19
CA SER A 137 -7.21 10.31 -2.34
C SER A 137 -7.85 9.16 -3.13
N THR A 138 -7.06 8.43 -3.92
CA THR A 138 -7.46 7.24 -4.68
C THR A 138 -7.30 5.95 -3.89
N SER A 139 -6.73 5.99 -2.69
CA SER A 139 -6.57 4.80 -1.85
C SER A 139 -7.90 4.28 -1.35
N PHE A 140 -7.97 2.95 -1.22
CA PHE A 140 -9.18 2.27 -0.77
C PHE A 140 -9.61 2.79 0.60
N MET A 141 -8.65 2.99 1.51
CA MET A 141 -8.91 3.47 2.87
C MET A 141 -9.46 4.89 2.89
N VAL A 142 -8.90 5.80 2.10
CA VAL A 142 -9.37 7.19 2.05
C VAL A 142 -10.74 7.28 1.39
N GLN A 143 -10.98 6.52 0.32
CA GLN A 143 -12.29 6.44 -0.32
C GLN A 143 -13.35 5.87 0.62
N LEU A 144 -13.04 4.76 1.29
CA LEU A 144 -13.96 4.10 2.21
C LEU A 144 -14.29 4.99 3.42
N GLY A 145 -13.30 5.65 4.02
CA GLY A 145 -13.52 6.58 5.14
C GLY A 145 -14.45 7.75 4.81
N ARG A 146 -14.48 8.20 3.54
CA ARG A 146 -15.43 9.23 3.07
C ARG A 146 -16.86 8.71 2.90
N LEU A 147 -17.01 7.43 2.54
CA LEU A 147 -18.30 6.81 2.24
C LEU A 147 -18.98 6.25 3.50
N VAL A 148 -18.19 5.83 4.50
CA VAL A 148 -18.67 5.28 5.78
C VAL A 148 -17.96 5.92 6.98
N PRO A 149 -18.04 7.25 7.16
CA PRO A 149 -17.30 7.97 8.22
C PRO A 149 -17.61 7.45 9.63
N ASP A 150 -18.85 7.03 9.88
CA ASP A 150 -19.30 6.56 11.20
C ASP A 150 -18.93 5.09 11.50
N ARG A 151 -18.28 4.38 10.56
CA ARG A 151 -17.94 2.94 10.73
C ARG A 151 -16.45 2.65 10.71
N PHE A 152 -15.61 3.64 10.44
CA PHE A 152 -14.15 3.49 10.37
C PHE A 152 -13.46 4.32 11.45
N SER A 153 -13.60 3.90 12.70
CA SER A 153 -12.42 3.94 13.58
C SER A 153 -11.53 2.80 13.10
N SER A 154 -10.42 3.09 12.41
CA SER A 154 -9.45 2.07 12.02
C SER A 154 -8.73 1.54 13.26
N VAL A 155 -9.45 0.82 14.12
CA VAL A 155 -8.89 -0.34 14.78
C VAL A 155 -8.78 -1.34 13.65
N TRP A 156 -7.62 -1.36 13.00
CA TRP A 156 -7.07 -2.61 12.50
C TRP A 156 -7.29 -3.57 13.68
N SER A 157 -8.26 -4.46 13.57
CA SER A 157 -8.70 -5.34 14.65
C SER A 157 -8.58 -6.76 14.14
N SER A 158 -7.92 -7.56 14.96
CA SER A 158 -7.28 -8.84 14.74
C SER A 158 -8.18 -10.01 14.32
N GLU A 159 -9.07 -9.86 13.34
CA GLU A 159 -9.88 -11.00 12.86
C GLU A 159 -9.73 -11.33 11.37
N THR A 160 -8.76 -10.70 10.69
CA THR A 160 -8.11 -11.31 9.52
C THR A 160 -6.60 -11.12 9.64
N LYS A 161 -5.86 -12.23 9.57
CA LYS A 161 -4.41 -12.39 9.83
C LYS A 161 -3.51 -11.32 9.18
N CYS A 162 -3.43 -10.17 9.82
CA CYS A 162 -2.27 -9.30 9.98
C CYS A 162 -2.58 -8.38 11.17
N MET A 163 -2.81 -9.01 12.33
CA MET A 163 -2.77 -8.37 13.65
C MET A 163 -2.93 -9.42 14.72
N THR A 164 -1.91 -9.58 15.55
CA THR A 164 -1.96 -10.36 16.78
C THR A 164 -2.80 -9.63 17.82
N ARG A 165 -3.78 -10.33 18.39
CA ARG A 165 -4.58 -9.87 19.53
C ARG A 165 -3.70 -9.94 20.78
N SER A 166 -2.84 -8.95 20.96
CA SER A 166 -2.13 -8.71 22.23
C SER A 166 -3.01 -7.81 23.10
N ASN A 167 -3.27 -8.20 24.34
CA ASN A 167 -3.97 -7.36 25.33
C ASN A 167 -3.14 -6.13 25.77
N GLN A 168 -1.97 -5.91 25.16
CA GLN A 168 -1.17 -4.70 25.27
C GLN A 168 -0.79 -4.24 23.86
N LEU A 169 -1.65 -3.41 23.27
CA LEU A 169 -1.36 -2.74 22.00
C LEU A 169 -0.51 -1.51 22.29
N GLN A 170 0.77 -1.56 21.93
CA GLN A 170 1.58 -0.35 21.82
C GLN A 170 1.16 0.36 20.54
N THR A 171 0.84 1.65 20.65
CA THR A 171 0.47 2.48 19.50
C THR A 171 1.53 3.53 19.27
N MET A 172 1.75 3.89 18.01
CA MET A 172 2.66 4.96 17.62
C MET A 172 1.98 5.78 16.52
N PRO A 173 2.02 7.12 16.59
CA PRO A 173 1.47 7.96 15.53
C PRO A 173 2.28 7.79 14.25
N PHE A 174 1.58 7.78 13.11
CA PHE A 174 2.23 7.88 11.80
C PHE A 174 2.75 9.30 11.58
N VAL A 175 3.94 9.39 10.99
CA VAL A 175 4.54 10.63 10.52
C VAL A 175 4.24 10.79 9.04
N LYS A 176 3.76 11.97 8.64
CA LYS A 176 3.51 12.26 7.23
C LYS A 176 4.84 12.42 6.49
N HIS A 177 5.02 11.66 5.41
CA HIS A 177 6.17 11.84 4.52
C HIS A 177 5.97 13.12 3.68
N PRO A 178 6.96 14.04 3.60
CA PRO A 178 6.75 15.35 2.97
C PRO A 178 6.52 15.27 1.46
N ASN A 179 7.10 14.26 0.79
CA ASN A 179 7.02 14.08 -0.67
C ASN A 179 6.36 12.76 -1.08
N SER A 180 5.60 12.12 -0.17
CA SER A 180 4.94 10.84 -0.45
C SER A 180 3.68 10.70 0.40
N TYR A 181 2.77 9.83 -0.02
CA TYR A 181 1.59 9.43 0.75
C TYR A 181 1.86 8.21 1.65
N ALA A 182 3.11 7.78 1.78
CA ALA A 182 3.50 6.65 2.61
C ALA A 182 3.33 6.92 4.12
N TYR A 183 3.09 5.85 4.88
CA TYR A 183 3.06 5.87 6.34
C TYR A 183 4.48 5.86 6.92
N GLY A 184 4.97 7.02 7.34
CA GLY A 184 6.22 7.15 8.06
C GLY A 184 6.08 6.77 9.53
N LEU A 185 7.17 6.30 10.12
CA LEU A 185 7.32 5.93 11.52
C LEU A 185 8.51 6.67 12.13
N ASN A 186 8.38 7.05 13.41
CA ASN A 186 9.48 7.66 14.16
C ASN A 186 10.35 6.56 14.79
N LEU A 187 11.28 6.00 14.01
CA LEU A 187 12.22 4.99 14.50
C LEU A 187 13.40 5.66 15.21
N LEU A 188 13.69 5.23 16.45
CA LEU A 188 14.77 5.80 17.26
C LEU A 188 16.08 5.06 17.08
N ASP A 189 16.07 3.74 17.28
CA ASP A 189 17.23 2.86 17.15
C ASP A 189 16.75 1.42 16.84
N ILE A 190 17.69 0.55 16.52
CA ILE A 190 17.46 -0.89 16.33
C ILE A 190 18.24 -1.63 17.41
N SER A 191 17.64 -2.65 18.01
CA SER A 191 18.37 -3.57 18.90
C SER A 191 18.38 -4.98 18.35
N ILE A 192 19.50 -5.67 18.53
CA ILE A 192 19.68 -7.07 18.15
C ILE A 192 20.09 -7.84 19.40
N ALA A 193 19.31 -8.85 19.78
CA ALA A 193 19.51 -9.64 21.00
C ALA A 193 19.65 -8.78 22.27
N GLY A 194 18.74 -7.80 22.43
CA GLY A 194 18.72 -6.88 23.57
C GLY A 194 19.83 -5.82 23.56
N LYS A 195 20.67 -5.78 22.52
CA LYS A 195 21.75 -4.80 22.40
C LYS A 195 21.43 -3.77 21.32
N SER A 196 21.27 -2.53 21.74
CA SER A 196 21.08 -1.38 20.85
C SER A 196 22.29 -1.21 19.92
N LEU A 197 22.02 -0.85 18.67
CA LEU A 197 23.05 -0.47 17.71
C LEU A 197 23.71 0.87 18.08
N ASN A 198 23.07 1.67 18.94
CA ASN A 198 23.52 2.99 19.40
C ASN A 198 23.78 3.92 18.21
N LEU A 199 22.83 3.96 17.28
CA LEU A 199 22.92 4.84 16.11
C LEU A 199 22.88 6.31 16.54
N PRO A 200 23.51 7.23 15.79
CA PRO A 200 23.41 8.65 16.06
C PRO A 200 21.95 9.10 16.18
N PRO A 201 21.62 10.04 17.09
CA PRO A 201 20.27 10.60 17.16
C PRO A 201 19.83 11.12 15.78
N ASN A 202 18.55 10.96 15.46
CA ASN A 202 17.95 11.37 14.18
C ASN A 202 18.48 10.63 12.93
N SER A 203 19.08 9.45 13.10
CA SER A 203 19.54 8.61 11.97
C SER A 203 18.41 8.23 11.01
N PHE A 204 17.18 8.10 11.52
CA PHE A 204 15.98 7.75 10.76
C PHE A 204 14.99 8.91 10.57
N THR A 205 15.33 10.13 11.01
CA THR A 205 14.40 11.26 10.89
C THR A 205 14.17 11.60 9.41
N ILE A 206 12.92 11.52 8.98
CA ILE A 206 12.50 11.89 7.62
C ILE A 206 12.81 13.37 7.40
N LYS A 207 13.66 13.66 6.41
CA LYS A 207 14.01 15.02 6.01
C LYS A 207 12.91 15.63 5.14
N LEU A 208 12.89 16.97 5.03
CA LEU A 208 11.97 17.70 4.16
C LEU A 208 12.07 17.30 2.68
N ASN A 209 13.25 16.87 2.23
CA ASN A 209 13.45 16.37 0.87
C ASN A 209 12.97 14.91 0.68
N GLY A 210 12.41 14.28 1.71
CA GLY A 210 11.92 12.90 1.66
C GLY A 210 13.01 11.83 1.77
N GLN A 211 14.24 12.20 2.09
CA GLN A 211 15.30 11.24 2.41
C GLN A 211 15.24 10.83 3.88
N ARG A 212 15.78 9.63 4.16
CA ARG A 212 15.74 8.96 5.46
C ARG A 212 14.32 8.62 5.87
N GLY A 213 14.20 7.73 6.82
CA GLY A 213 12.90 7.40 7.36
C GLY A 213 12.78 5.95 7.73
N CYS A 214 11.67 5.67 8.39
CA CYS A 214 11.14 4.33 8.49
C CYS A 214 9.74 4.37 7.87
N ILE A 215 9.52 3.58 6.82
CA ILE A 215 8.24 3.45 6.12
C ILE A 215 7.67 2.07 6.45
N ASN A 216 6.40 2.04 6.82
CA ASN A 216 5.67 0.78 6.95
C ASN A 216 5.10 0.35 5.59
N ASP A 217 5.59 -0.76 5.06
CA ASP A 217 5.22 -1.28 3.74
C ASP A 217 4.82 -2.76 3.83
N CYS A 218 3.51 -3.02 3.87
CA CYS A 218 2.99 -4.38 3.84
C CYS A 218 3.02 -5.04 2.45
N GLY A 219 3.27 -4.27 1.40
CA GLY A 219 3.48 -4.76 0.04
C GLY A 219 4.89 -5.30 -0.17
N SER A 220 5.86 -4.87 0.64
CA SER A 220 7.23 -5.41 0.61
C SER A 220 7.33 -6.79 1.28
N VAL A 221 8.04 -7.70 0.62
CA VAL A 221 8.35 -9.04 1.16
C VAL A 221 9.40 -8.95 2.27
N LEU A 222 10.43 -8.13 2.06
CA LEU A 222 11.60 -8.04 2.93
C LEU A 222 11.65 -6.66 3.59
N THR A 223 12.14 -6.63 4.82
CA THR A 223 12.60 -5.37 5.38
C THR A 223 13.90 -4.98 4.69
N VAL A 224 13.94 -3.77 4.13
CA VAL A 224 15.13 -3.22 3.46
C VAL A 224 15.69 -2.12 4.33
N ILE A 225 17.00 -2.19 4.60
CA ILE A 225 17.76 -1.14 5.29
C ILE A 225 18.77 -0.61 4.28
N GLU A 226 18.51 0.59 3.76
CA GLU A 226 19.41 1.26 2.83
C GLU A 226 20.24 2.31 3.58
N CYS A 227 21.55 2.22 3.37
CA CYS A 227 22.51 3.13 3.97
C CYS A 227 23.02 4.09 2.89
N GLU A 228 22.72 5.38 3.01
CA GLU A 228 23.35 6.38 2.17
C GLU A 228 24.85 6.45 2.53
N HIS A 229 25.72 6.03 1.60
CA HIS A 229 27.16 6.17 1.73
C HIS A 229 27.67 7.30 0.84
N SER A 230 28.42 8.24 1.40
CA SER A 230 29.36 9.08 0.65
C SER A 230 30.65 8.28 0.40
N HIS A 231 31.10 8.21 -0.85
CA HIS A 231 32.47 7.79 -1.14
C HIS A 231 33.45 8.88 -0.67
N LEU A 232 33.89 8.83 0.58
CA LEU A 232 35.08 9.53 1.03
C LEU A 232 36.21 8.51 1.16
N GLY A 233 37.30 8.77 0.43
CA GLY A 233 38.43 7.86 0.31
C GLY A 233 39.01 7.42 1.66
N LYS A 234 39.55 6.20 1.65
CA LYS A 234 40.32 5.52 2.70
C LYS A 234 39.53 5.04 3.93
N GLY A 235 38.90 3.88 3.77
CA GLY A 235 39.03 2.78 4.74
C GLY A 235 38.21 2.82 6.03
N ARG A 236 37.33 3.81 6.24
CA ARG A 236 36.33 3.79 7.31
C ARG A 236 34.97 4.19 6.75
N ARG A 237 33.98 3.31 6.85
CA ARG A 237 32.58 3.64 6.52
C ARG A 237 31.97 4.32 7.74
N TYR A 238 31.65 5.60 7.63
CA TYR A 238 30.94 6.34 8.66
C TYR A 238 29.48 6.56 8.23
N TRP A 239 28.57 6.53 9.21
CA TRP A 239 27.13 6.79 9.05
C TRP A 239 26.86 8.28 8.79
N GLU A 240 27.36 8.83 7.68
CA GLU A 240 27.29 10.28 7.48
C GLU A 240 25.94 10.76 6.96
N HIS A 241 25.19 9.91 6.24
CA HIS A 241 24.02 10.38 5.47
C HIS A 241 22.68 9.76 5.87
N GLY A 242 22.64 8.97 6.94
CA GLY A 242 21.40 8.45 7.56
C GLY A 242 20.85 7.20 6.88
N ILE A 243 19.71 6.71 7.38
CA ILE A 243 19.21 5.37 7.04
C ILE A 243 17.75 5.44 6.58
N ASN A 244 17.47 4.77 5.46
CA ASN A 244 16.12 4.48 4.98
C ASN A 244 15.76 3.05 5.38
N ILE A 245 14.58 2.86 5.98
CA ILE A 245 14.05 1.54 6.28
C ILE A 245 12.66 1.39 5.69
N ILE A 246 12.46 0.31 4.96
CA ILE A 246 11.14 -0.17 4.54
C ILE A 246 10.86 -1.41 5.38
N LEU A 247 9.90 -1.36 6.30
CA LEU A 247 9.53 -2.49 7.15
C LEU A 247 8.48 -3.36 6.44
N SER A 248 8.74 -4.66 6.32
CA SER A 248 7.68 -5.61 5.94
C SER A 248 6.83 -6.00 7.15
N SER A 249 5.56 -6.33 6.91
CA SER A 249 4.62 -6.70 8.00
C SER A 249 5.02 -7.97 8.77
N PHE A 250 5.93 -8.78 8.24
CA PHE A 250 6.46 -9.94 8.96
C PHE A 250 7.40 -9.56 10.11
N MET A 251 8.06 -8.40 10.05
CA MET A 251 8.95 -7.95 11.12
C MET A 251 8.22 -7.46 12.38
N ILE A 252 6.95 -7.05 12.29
CA ILE A 252 6.16 -6.68 13.48
C ILE A 252 5.79 -7.92 14.31
N LEU A 253 5.79 -9.11 13.69
CA LEU A 253 5.49 -10.39 14.33
C LEU A 253 6.75 -11.14 14.82
N ILE A 254 7.94 -10.77 14.33
CA ILE A 254 9.21 -11.30 14.81
C ILE A 254 9.73 -10.33 15.86
N HIS A 255 9.87 -10.78 17.11
CA HIS A 255 10.39 -10.01 18.25
C HIS A 255 11.68 -9.24 17.92
N PHE A 256 11.54 -8.02 17.40
CA PHE A 256 12.52 -6.96 17.54
C PHE A 256 12.10 -6.16 18.77
N GLU A 257 12.88 -6.26 19.84
CA GLU A 257 12.78 -5.32 20.96
C GLU A 257 13.28 -3.97 20.46
N LEU A 258 12.39 -3.20 19.84
CA LEU A 258 12.62 -1.78 19.59
C LEU A 258 12.48 -1.07 20.94
N TYR A 259 13.58 -0.53 21.45
CA TYR A 259 13.57 0.27 22.68
C TYR A 259 13.01 1.65 22.35
N PHE A 260 11.84 1.97 22.92
CA PHE A 260 11.15 3.24 22.73
C PHE A 260 11.33 4.11 23.99
N ALA A 261 11.58 5.40 23.78
CA ALA A 261 11.68 6.35 24.88
C ALA A 261 10.29 6.61 25.47
N PRO A 262 10.12 6.60 26.80
CA PRO A 262 8.92 7.16 27.43
C PRO A 262 8.91 8.67 27.18
N GLU A 263 7.82 9.17 26.61
CA GLU A 263 7.53 10.60 26.66
C GLU A 263 7.32 10.98 28.12
N ASN A 264 8.35 11.58 28.73
CA ASN A 264 8.19 12.31 29.98
C ASN A 264 7.27 13.51 29.70
N CYS A 265 5.98 13.35 29.99
CA CYS A 265 5.09 14.47 30.24
C CYS A 265 5.47 15.09 31.59
N ALA A 266 6.07 16.27 31.55
CA ALA A 266 6.02 17.24 32.63
C ALA A 266 4.94 18.27 32.31
#